data_AF-A0A1G9ZL94-F1
#
_entry.id   AF-A0A1G9ZL94-F1
#
_cell.length_a   1.000
_cell.length_b   1.000
_cell.length_c   1.000
_cell.angle_alpha   90.00
_cell.angle_beta   90.00
_cell.angle_gamma   90.00
#
_symmetry.space_group_name_H-M   'P 1'
#
loop_
_entity.id
_entity.type
_entity.pdbx_description
1 polymer ?
#
loop_
_entity_poly.entity_id
_entity_poly.type
_entity_poly.pdbx_seq_one_letter_code
_entity_poly.pdbx_strand_id
1 'polypeptide(L)'
;MPRGGHDFRVIEMQTALSLNVSIRGCQMPTVMVRATTILGEFEQVQAELVGKAVILTDGKAGTVETVWLDELHGLRISIRGHDGKWPISTIKLAQTH
;
A
#
# COMPACT_ATOMS: atom_id res chain seq x y z
N MET A 1 -2.49 -38.29 28.69
CA MET A 1 -1.72 -37.70 27.58
C MET A 1 -2.67 -36.82 26.76
N PRO A 2 -2.66 -35.48 26.86
CA PRO A 2 -3.51 -34.64 26.01
C PRO A 2 -2.75 -34.30 24.73
N ARG A 3 -3.30 -34.69 23.57
CA ARG A 3 -2.81 -34.25 22.26
C ARG A 3 -3.57 -32.97 21.90
N GLY A 4 -3.04 -31.82 22.33
CA GLY A 4 -3.49 -30.50 21.91
C GLY A 4 -3.02 -30.21 20.49
N GLY A 5 -3.86 -30.53 19.50
CA GLY A 5 -3.68 -30.04 18.14
C GLY A 5 -4.17 -28.61 18.05
N HIS A 6 -3.26 -27.63 18.07
CA HIS A 6 -3.58 -26.28 17.65
C HIS A 6 -3.68 -26.26 16.12
N ASP A 7 -4.91 -26.10 15.65
CA ASP A 7 -5.24 -25.83 14.25
C ASP A 7 -4.69 -24.44 13.88
N PHE A 8 -3.58 -24.41 13.15
CA PHE A 8 -3.07 -23.19 12.54
C PHE A 8 -4.00 -22.80 11.41
N ARG A 9 -4.93 -21.89 11.69
CA ARG A 9 -5.85 -21.33 10.72
C ARG A 9 -5.06 -20.48 9.71
N VAL A 10 -4.75 -21.06 8.57
CA VAL A 10 -4.21 -20.37 7.40
C VAL A 10 -5.22 -19.32 6.95
N ILE A 11 -4.83 -18.05 6.96
CA ILE A 11 -5.63 -16.96 6.36
C ILE A 11 -5.34 -17.00 4.87
N GLU A 12 -6.15 -17.75 4.13
CA GLU A 12 -6.09 -17.75 2.67
C GLU A 12 -6.69 -16.44 2.15
N MET A 13 -5.84 -15.61 1.52
CA MET A 13 -6.26 -14.39 0.83
C MET A 13 -6.91 -14.77 -0.50
N GLN A 14 -8.21 -15.06 -0.47
CA GLN A 14 -8.97 -15.39 -1.68
C GLN A 14 -9.39 -14.12 -2.44
N THR A 15 -8.88 -14.04 -3.66
CA THR A 15 -9.03 -12.96 -4.65
C THR A 15 -10.48 -12.58 -4.92
N ALA A 16 -10.68 -11.28 -5.13
CA ALA A 16 -11.93 -10.62 -5.47
C ALA A 16 -12.72 -11.36 -6.55
N LEU A 17 -13.82 -12.01 -6.16
CA LEU A 17 -15.01 -12.33 -6.96
C LEU A 17 -16.07 -13.10 -6.13
N SER A 18 -15.71 -13.62 -4.94
CA SER A 18 -16.66 -14.28 -4.02
C SER A 18 -17.20 -13.33 -2.93
N LEU A 19 -17.82 -12.23 -3.33
CA LEU A 19 -18.51 -11.29 -2.40
C LEU A 19 -20.04 -11.47 -2.40
N ASN A 20 -20.58 -12.52 -3.02
CA ASN A 20 -22.04 -12.76 -3.06
C ASN A 20 -22.55 -13.79 -2.03
N VAL A 21 -21.67 -14.39 -1.21
CA VAL A 21 -22.12 -15.30 -0.15
C VAL A 21 -22.63 -14.49 1.06
N SER A 22 -23.96 -14.35 1.11
CA SER A 22 -24.81 -13.92 2.22
C SER A 22 -24.10 -13.76 3.59
N ILE A 23 -23.51 -12.58 3.84
CA ILE A 23 -23.05 -12.23 5.19
C ILE A 23 -24.22 -11.55 5.92
N ARG A 24 -25.19 -12.36 6.34
CA ARG A 24 -26.07 -11.95 7.45
C ARG A 24 -25.25 -12.02 8.73
N GLY A 25 -24.69 -10.88 9.15
CA GLY A 25 -24.29 -10.65 10.54
C GLY A 25 -22.86 -11.01 10.96
N CYS A 26 -21.92 -11.28 10.05
CA CYS A 26 -20.51 -11.34 10.44
C CYS A 26 -19.93 -9.92 10.35
N GLN A 27 -19.80 -9.24 11.48
CA GLN A 27 -19.02 -8.01 11.56
C GLN A 27 -17.64 -8.33 10.98
N MET A 28 -17.26 -7.64 9.90
CA MET A 28 -15.89 -7.73 9.41
C MET A 28 -14.97 -7.46 10.60
N PRO A 29 -14.05 -8.39 10.93
CA PRO A 29 -13.15 -8.18 12.03
C PRO A 29 -12.43 -6.86 11.81
N THR A 30 -12.33 -6.04 12.86
CA THR A 30 -11.78 -4.68 12.78
C THR A 30 -10.41 -4.65 12.09
N VAL A 31 -9.61 -5.70 12.21
CA VAL A 31 -8.32 -5.84 11.51
C VAL A 31 -8.48 -5.91 10.00
N MET A 32 -9.50 -6.60 9.47
CA MET A 32 -9.76 -6.65 8.03
C MET A 32 -10.17 -5.28 7.50
N VAL A 33 -11.07 -4.59 8.21
CA VAL A 33 -11.49 -3.23 7.83
C VAL A 33 -10.28 -2.29 7.77
N ARG A 34 -9.39 -2.36 8.76
CA ARG A 34 -8.15 -1.56 8.76
C ARG A 34 -7.22 -1.94 7.62
N ALA A 35 -7.02 -3.23 7.36
CA ALA A 35 -6.14 -3.70 6.29
C ALA A 35 -6.66 -3.26 4.91
N THR A 36 -7.97 -3.37 4.65
CA THR A 36 -8.57 -2.90 3.40
C THR A 36 -8.52 -1.38 3.26
N THR A 37 -8.69 -0.62 4.35
CA THR A 37 -8.49 0.83 4.32
C THR A 37 -7.04 1.20 3.95
N ILE A 38 -6.04 0.58 4.58
CA ILE A 38 -4.62 0.87 4.27
C ILE A 38 -4.31 0.53 2.81
N LEU A 39 -4.81 -0.60 2.32
CA LEU A 39 -4.63 -1.00 0.92
C LEU A 39 -5.28 0.01 -0.03
N GLY A 40 -6.51 0.46 0.26
CA GLY A 40 -7.21 1.47 -0.54
C GLY A 40 -6.49 2.81 -0.56
N GLU A 41 -6.00 3.29 0.58
CA GLU A 41 -5.19 4.51 0.66
C GLU A 41 -3.88 4.37 -0.14
N PHE A 42 -3.23 3.21 -0.08
CA PHE A 42 -2.02 2.94 -0.86
C PHE A 42 -2.29 2.96 -2.37
N GLU A 43 -3.38 2.34 -2.83
CA GLU A 43 -3.79 2.37 -4.25
C GLU A 43 -4.11 3.78 -4.73
N GLN A 44 -4.80 4.58 -3.91
CA GLN A 44 -5.07 5.98 -4.23
C GLN A 44 -3.78 6.78 -4.38
N VAL A 45 -2.85 6.65 -3.44
CA VAL A 45 -1.55 7.34 -3.51
C VAL A 45 -0.76 6.87 -4.73
N GLN A 46 -0.83 5.58 -5.09
CA GLN A 46 -0.18 5.08 -6.30
C GLN A 46 -0.79 5.70 -7.56
N ALA A 47 -2.11 5.79 -7.66
CA ALA A 47 -2.81 6.42 -8.78
C ALA A 47 -2.52 7.93 -8.88
N GLU A 48 -2.39 8.61 -7.74
CA GLU A 48 -2.06 10.04 -7.71
C GLU A 48 -0.58 10.30 -8.01
N LEU A 49 0.34 9.50 -7.50
CA LEU A 49 1.77 9.78 -7.66
C LEU A 49 2.35 9.23 -8.95
N VAL A 50 2.01 7.99 -9.33
CA VAL A 50 2.59 7.37 -10.54
C VAL A 50 2.23 8.20 -11.76
N GLY A 51 3.26 8.57 -12.54
CA GLY A 51 3.08 9.44 -13.70
C GLY A 51 3.08 10.94 -13.40
N LYS A 52 3.03 11.37 -12.12
CA LYS A 52 3.24 12.78 -11.75
C LYS A 52 4.72 13.12 -11.68
N ALA A 53 5.02 14.35 -12.08
CA ALA A 53 6.34 14.94 -11.90
C ALA A 53 6.51 15.39 -10.44
N VAL A 54 7.59 14.94 -9.81
CA VAL A 54 7.95 15.27 -8.44
C VAL A 54 9.37 15.78 -8.38
N ILE A 55 9.65 16.64 -7.41
CA ILE A 55 10.99 17.20 -7.18
C ILE A 55 11.47 16.67 -5.84
N LEU A 56 12.58 15.94 -5.83
CA LEU A 56 13.25 15.52 -4.60
C LEU A 56 13.89 16.73 -3.92
N THR A 57 14.00 16.71 -2.59
CA THR A 57 14.72 17.74 -1.83
C THR A 57 16.20 17.84 -2.21
N ASP A 58 16.76 16.80 -2.83
CA ASP A 58 18.13 16.77 -3.39
C ASP A 58 18.26 17.61 -4.69
N GLY A 59 17.16 18.14 -5.21
CA GLY A 59 17.13 18.91 -6.47
C GLY A 59 16.95 18.07 -7.73
N LYS A 60 16.84 16.74 -7.60
CA LYS A 60 16.49 15.84 -8.71
C LYS A 60 14.99 15.91 -8.99
N ALA A 61 14.62 16.15 -10.23
CA ALA A 61 13.23 16.15 -10.66
C ALA A 61 12.99 15.00 -11.64
N GLY A 62 11.85 14.33 -11.49
CA GLY A 62 11.46 13.30 -12.44
C GLY A 62 10.05 12.78 -12.19
N THR A 63 9.64 11.84 -13.01
CA THR A 63 8.31 11.23 -12.94
C THR A 63 8.35 10.01 -12.01
N VAL A 64 7.41 9.93 -11.08
CA VAL A 64 7.27 8.74 -10.24
C VAL A 64 6.90 7.55 -11.13
N GLU A 65 7.68 6.49 -11.03
CA GLU A 65 7.47 5.26 -11.80
C GLU A 65 6.72 4.20 -10.98
N THR A 66 7.07 4.03 -9.72
CA THR A 66 6.44 3.01 -8.87
C THR A 66 6.45 3.43 -7.39
N VAL A 67 5.42 3.02 -6.66
CA VAL A 67 5.26 3.27 -5.21
C VAL A 67 5.26 1.93 -4.46
N TRP A 68 5.90 1.90 -3.30
CA TRP A 68 6.19 0.70 -2.51
C TRP A 68 5.95 0.97 -1.03
N LEU A 69 5.49 -0.03 -0.28
CA LEU A 69 5.48 0.01 1.17
C LEU A 69 6.73 -0.71 1.72
N ASP A 70 7.37 -0.13 2.73
CA ASP A 70 8.61 -0.58 3.35
C ASP A 70 8.45 -0.53 4.87
N GLU A 71 8.97 -1.54 5.57
CA GLU A 71 8.78 -1.69 7.02
C GLU A 71 9.55 -0.64 7.84
N LEU A 72 10.65 -0.11 7.29
CA LEU A 72 11.55 0.80 8.00
C LEU A 72 11.21 2.27 7.73
N HIS A 73 10.85 2.59 6.48
CA HIS A 73 10.63 3.97 6.03
C HIS A 73 9.19 4.26 5.57
N GLY A 74 8.30 3.27 5.61
CA GLY A 74 6.92 3.42 5.15
C GLY A 74 6.83 3.50 3.63
N LEU A 75 6.20 4.55 3.10
CA LEU A 75 5.93 4.67 1.67
C LEU A 75 7.15 5.21 0.90
N ARG A 76 7.59 4.47 -0.12
CA ARG A 76 8.77 4.78 -0.95
C ARG A 76 8.40 4.82 -2.42
N ILE A 77 9.11 5.66 -3.17
CA ILE A 77 8.90 5.83 -4.61
C ILE A 77 10.18 5.58 -5.39
N SER A 78 10.05 5.08 -6.61
CA SER A 78 11.09 5.15 -7.63
C SER A 78 10.76 6.27 -8.61
N ILE A 79 11.80 6.93 -9.10
CA ILE A 79 11.66 7.97 -10.12
C ILE A 79 12.33 7.46 -11.39
N ARG A 80 11.64 7.58 -12.52
CA ARG A 80 12.15 7.14 -13.81
C ARG A 80 13.46 7.87 -14.13
N GLY A 81 14.50 7.11 -14.47
CA GLY A 81 15.83 7.65 -14.79
C GLY A 81 16.71 7.96 -13.56
N HIS A 82 16.26 7.64 -12.35
CA HIS A 82 17.06 7.73 -11.14
C HIS A 82 17.16 6.37 -10.46
N ASP A 83 18.38 6.00 -10.11
CA ASP A 83 18.64 4.81 -9.31
C ASP A 83 18.21 5.05 -7.85
N GLY A 84 17.58 4.04 -7.26
CA GLY A 84 17.19 4.04 -5.85
C GLY A 84 15.71 4.29 -5.56
N LYS A 85 15.33 3.98 -4.31
CA LYS A 85 13.99 4.19 -3.75
C LYS A 85 14.05 5.26 -2.67
N TRP A 86 13.29 6.32 -2.88
CA TRP A 86 13.28 7.51 -2.05
C TRP A 86 12.02 7.52 -1.18
N PRO A 87 12.11 7.88 0.11
CA PRO A 87 10.93 7.99 0.94
C PRO A 87 10.04 9.13 0.44
N ILE A 88 8.72 8.97 0.58
CA ILE A 88 7.78 10.01 0.15
C ILE A 88 8.01 11.34 0.87
N SER A 89 8.56 11.33 2.08
CA SER A 89 8.93 12.54 2.83
C SER A 89 9.95 13.43 2.12
N THR A 90 10.68 12.88 1.13
CA THR A 90 11.72 13.59 0.37
C THR A 90 11.16 14.23 -0.91
N ILE A 91 9.90 13.98 -1.29
CA ILE A 91 9.31 14.62 -2.47
C ILE A 91 8.61 15.91 -2.12
N LYS A 92 8.81 16.93 -2.96
CA LYS A 92 8.00 18.13 -3.03
C LYS A 92 7.11 18.03 -4.25
N LEU A 93 5.81 18.20 -4.04
CA LEU A 93 4.88 18.42 -5.13
C LEU A 93 5.15 19.83 -5.67
N ALA A 94 5.36 19.94 -6.98
CA ALA A 94 5.40 21.24 -7.63
C ALA A 94 4.02 21.88 -7.45
N GLN A 95 3.94 22.95 -6.67
CA GLN A 95 2.69 23.69 -6.50
C GLN A 95 2.32 24.29 -7.86
N THR A 96 1.18 23.88 -8.42
CA THR A 96 0.53 24.64 -9.49
C THR A 96 0.01 25.92 -8.85
N HIS A 97 0.56 27.06 -9.29
CA HIS A 97 0.07 28.40 -8.96
C HIS A 97 -1.07 28.78 -9.91
#